data_AF-A0A319E122-F1
#
_entry.id   AF-A0A319E122-F1
#
_cell.length_a   1.000
_cell.length_b   1.000
_cell.length_c   1.000
_cell.angle_alpha   90.00
_cell.angle_beta   90.00
_cell.angle_gamma   90.00
#
_symmetry.space_group_name_H-M   'P 1'
#
loop_
_entity.id
_entity.type
_entity.pdbx_description
1 polymer ?
#
loop_
_entity_poly.entity_id
_entity_poly.type
_entity_poly.pdbx_seq_one_letter_code
_entity_poly.pdbx_strand_id
1 'polypeptide(L)'
;MSWQERIRLDEDWTGVTDPALRKKLQNKINQRALRARKRRDRQEALVLQSKNDRADRPRYALLRPRPDPVKRPTTLSEAVTMMTRFSIAARERYYAADPCLDQLFTLSKFNVLRAFVDNMAALGLSIETMGEDDISPFSTDASRNRNSAIVPASLFPTTTQSSTPHHPWLDCFPIPRMRDNLVKAAESFNDCELCTDIMDPTNGDIGMMVWGDPWLPQNWEVSELFVQKWSWVIQGCPEIFIHSNYWRARRGLKKLQVSSM
;
A
#
# COMPACT_ATOMS: atom_id res chain seq x y z
N MET A 1 19.57 -9.93 -21.47
CA MET A 1 19.04 -8.57 -21.63
C MET A 1 18.62 -8.05 -20.27
N SER A 2 19.29 -7.01 -19.81
CA SER A 2 19.04 -6.33 -18.53
C SER A 2 17.67 -5.64 -18.55
N TRP A 3 17.00 -5.55 -17.41
CA TRP A 3 15.75 -4.77 -17.23
C TRP A 3 15.90 -3.30 -17.66
N GLN A 4 17.10 -2.74 -17.49
CA GLN A 4 17.43 -1.39 -17.96
C GLN A 4 17.51 -1.30 -19.49
N GLU A 5 17.85 -2.39 -20.19
CA GLU A 5 17.88 -2.44 -21.66
C GLU A 5 16.47 -2.57 -22.26
N ARG A 6 15.55 -3.29 -21.61
CA ARG A 6 14.15 -3.40 -22.07
C ARG A 6 13.37 -2.09 -21.89
N ILE A 7 13.57 -1.39 -20.78
CA ILE A 7 12.94 -0.08 -20.51
C ILE A 7 13.45 0.98 -21.49
N ARG A 8 14.74 0.93 -21.87
CA ARG A 8 15.32 1.84 -22.87
C ARG A 8 14.74 1.67 -24.27
N LEU A 9 14.37 0.45 -24.68
CA LEU A 9 13.87 0.18 -26.02
C LEU A 9 12.39 0.61 -26.22
N ASP A 10 11.57 0.58 -25.18
CA ASP A 10 10.15 1.00 -25.25
C ASP A 10 9.94 2.53 -25.09
N GLU A 11 11.03 3.27 -24.83
CA GLU A 11 11.04 4.73 -24.63
C GLU A 11 11.91 5.49 -25.65
N ASP A 12 12.63 4.77 -26.53
CA ASP A 12 13.47 5.39 -27.56
C ASP A 12 12.66 5.82 -28.78
N TRP A 13 12.28 7.10 -28.82
CA TRP A 13 11.60 7.69 -29.96
C TRP A 13 12.56 8.15 -31.07
N THR A 14 13.90 8.07 -30.88
CA THR A 14 14.88 8.68 -31.79
C THR A 14 15.01 7.99 -33.15
N GLY A 15 14.36 6.83 -33.33
CA GLY A 15 14.23 6.10 -34.60
C GLY A 15 12.79 5.87 -35.09
N VAL A 16 11.77 6.45 -34.45
CA VAL A 16 10.36 6.23 -34.82
C VAL A 16 9.93 7.19 -35.93
N THR A 17 9.67 6.63 -37.12
CA THR A 17 9.24 7.38 -38.32
C THR A 17 7.76 7.74 -38.34
N ASP A 18 6.90 7.01 -37.61
CA ASP A 18 5.49 7.35 -37.45
C ASP A 18 5.31 8.56 -36.51
N PRO A 19 4.80 9.71 -37.01
CA PRO A 19 4.58 10.90 -36.20
C PRO A 19 3.60 10.69 -35.04
N ALA A 20 2.59 9.83 -35.19
CA ALA A 20 1.58 9.59 -34.16
C ALA A 20 2.17 8.78 -33.00
N LEU A 21 2.91 7.72 -33.31
CA LEU A 21 3.61 6.89 -32.31
C LEU A 21 4.68 7.69 -31.56
N ARG A 22 5.46 8.52 -32.28
CA ARG A 22 6.46 9.43 -31.69
C ARG A 22 5.82 10.40 -30.69
N LYS A 23 4.71 11.05 -31.05
CA LYS A 23 3.99 11.98 -30.17
C LYS A 23 3.45 11.29 -28.93
N LYS A 24 2.97 10.05 -29.06
CA LYS A 24 2.49 9.23 -27.92
C LYS A 24 3.61 8.93 -26.93
N LEU A 25 4.78 8.49 -27.41
CA LEU A 25 5.95 8.23 -26.58
C LEU A 25 6.48 9.49 -25.89
N GLN A 26 6.56 10.60 -26.62
CA GLN A 26 6.96 11.89 -26.04
C GLN A 26 5.97 12.37 -24.97
N ASN A 27 4.66 12.23 -25.19
CA ASN A 27 3.65 12.56 -24.20
C ASN A 27 3.76 11.68 -22.95
N LYS A 28 4.04 10.38 -23.11
CA LYS A 28 4.29 9.45 -22.00
C LYS A 28 5.49 9.91 -21.15
N ILE A 29 6.61 10.26 -21.80
CA ILE A 29 7.82 10.77 -21.14
C ILE A 29 7.55 12.11 -20.44
N ASN A 30 6.85 13.04 -21.09
CA ASN A 30 6.52 14.34 -20.53
C ASN A 30 5.56 14.24 -19.34
N GLN A 31 4.57 13.34 -19.42
CA GLN A 31 3.67 13.05 -18.30
C GLN A 31 4.45 12.44 -17.12
N ARG A 32 5.37 11.51 -17.38
CA ARG A 32 6.24 10.94 -16.35
C ARG A 32 7.12 12.00 -15.69
N ALA A 33 7.73 12.88 -16.49
CA ALA A 33 8.53 14.00 -15.98
C ALA A 33 7.68 14.99 -15.17
N LEU A 34 6.45 15.27 -15.60
CA LEU A 34 5.52 16.13 -14.88
C LEU A 34 5.09 15.52 -13.55
N ARG A 35 4.73 14.22 -13.54
CA ARG A 35 4.38 13.47 -12.33
C ARG A 35 5.57 13.39 -11.37
N ALA A 36 6.78 13.14 -11.87
CA ALA A 36 7.99 13.13 -11.06
C ALA A 36 8.29 14.50 -10.42
N ARG A 37 8.13 15.60 -11.17
CA ARG A 37 8.26 16.97 -10.64
C ARG A 37 7.21 17.25 -9.56
N LYS A 38 5.93 16.99 -9.84
CA LYS A 38 4.85 17.14 -8.86
C LYS A 38 5.09 16.32 -7.59
N ARG A 39 5.54 15.06 -7.72
CA ARG A 39 5.89 14.19 -6.58
C ARG A 39 7.02 14.79 -5.74
N ARG A 40 8.09 15.28 -6.39
CA ARG A 40 9.21 15.94 -5.70
C ARG A 40 8.78 17.23 -5.01
N ASP A 41 8.08 18.11 -5.71
CA ASP A 41 7.65 19.40 -5.17
C ASP A 41 6.69 19.20 -3.98
N ARG A 42 5.83 18.15 -4.04
CA ARG A 42 4.97 17.75 -2.92
C ARG A 42 5.75 17.10 -1.77
N GLN A 43 6.76 16.28 -2.05
CA GLN A 43 7.67 15.70 -1.05
C GLN A 43 8.37 16.83 -0.28
N GLU A 44 8.86 17.85 -0.99
CA GLU A 44 9.47 19.05 -0.41
C GLU A 44 8.46 19.82 0.46
N ALA A 45 7.23 20.03 -0.03
CA ALA A 45 6.17 20.68 0.74
C ALA A 45 5.80 19.92 2.04
N LEU A 46 5.73 18.58 1.98
CA LEU A 46 5.46 17.72 3.15
C LEU A 46 6.61 17.73 4.16
N VAL A 47 7.86 17.75 3.68
CA VAL A 47 9.03 17.91 4.56
C VAL A 47 9.00 19.27 5.26
N LEU A 48 8.61 20.34 4.56
CA LEU A 48 8.42 21.67 5.15
C LEU A 48 7.25 21.70 6.15
N GLN A 49 6.10 21.10 5.86
CA GLN A 49 4.98 21.00 6.80
C GLN A 49 5.32 20.18 8.05
N SER A 50 6.03 19.06 7.91
CA SER A 50 6.42 18.23 9.06
C SER A 50 7.38 18.94 10.03
N LYS A 51 8.14 19.94 9.55
CA LYS A 51 8.99 20.78 10.40
C LYS A 51 8.17 21.76 11.24
N ASN A 52 7.01 22.23 10.75
CA ASN A 52 6.11 23.12 11.47
C ASN A 52 5.20 22.38 12.47
N ASP A 53 4.74 21.17 12.14
CA ASP A 53 3.77 20.41 12.95
C ASP A 53 4.36 19.70 14.19
N ARG A 54 5.68 19.79 14.42
CA ARG A 54 6.34 19.13 15.56
C ARG A 54 5.94 19.70 16.93
N ALA A 55 5.28 20.86 16.97
CA ALA A 55 4.97 21.55 18.21
C ALA A 55 3.76 20.99 18.97
N ASP A 56 2.81 20.30 18.31
CA ASP A 56 1.45 20.12 18.89
C ASP A 56 0.86 18.70 18.84
N ARG A 57 1.66 17.66 18.54
CA ARG A 57 1.15 16.28 18.53
C ARG A 57 1.18 15.63 19.92
N PRO A 58 0.11 14.91 20.34
CA PRO A 58 0.15 14.10 21.55
C PRO A 58 1.28 13.09 21.45
N ARG A 59 2.20 13.13 22.42
CA ARG A 59 3.27 12.13 22.56
C ARG A 59 2.66 10.84 23.10
N TYR A 60 2.15 9.98 22.22
CA TYR A 60 1.93 8.58 22.57
C TYR A 60 3.28 8.01 23.03
N ALA A 61 3.27 7.17 24.06
CA ALA A 61 4.48 6.54 24.58
C ALA A 61 5.17 5.74 23.46
N LEU A 62 6.22 6.34 22.89
CA LEU A 62 7.01 5.77 21.81
C LEU A 62 7.73 4.53 22.35
N LEU A 63 7.22 3.34 22.07
CA LEU A 63 8.07 2.17 22.00
C LEU A 63 8.99 2.39 20.80
N ARG A 64 10.12 3.07 21.02
CA ARG A 64 11.15 3.19 20.00
C ARG A 64 11.69 1.78 19.75
N PRO A 65 11.53 1.21 18.55
CA PRO A 65 12.27 0.01 18.19
C PRO A 65 13.74 0.32 18.42
N ARG A 66 14.49 -0.62 19.00
CA ARG A 66 15.96 -0.50 18.98
C ARG A 66 16.38 -0.31 17.51
N PRO A 67 17.37 0.54 17.22
CA PRO A 67 17.91 0.63 15.87
C PRO A 67 18.49 -0.73 15.52
N ASP A 68 17.71 -1.53 14.79
CA ASP A 68 18.18 -2.80 14.27
C ASP A 68 19.27 -2.49 13.23
N PRO A 69 20.47 -3.08 13.33
CA PRO A 69 21.51 -2.98 12.30
C PRO A 69 21.15 -3.74 11.02
N VAL A 70 19.91 -4.22 10.89
CA VAL A 70 19.44 -4.99 9.75
C VAL A 70 19.36 -4.08 8.54
N LYS A 71 20.16 -4.40 7.51
CA LYS A 71 20.12 -3.72 6.22
C LYS A 71 18.68 -3.68 5.72
N ARG A 72 18.20 -2.50 5.33
CA ARG A 72 16.90 -2.36 4.66
C ARG A 72 16.96 -3.09 3.32
N PRO A 73 15.95 -3.91 2.98
CA PRO A 73 15.91 -4.56 1.68
C PRO A 73 15.86 -3.49 0.59
N THR A 74 16.65 -3.70 -0.46
CA THR A 74 16.74 -2.84 -1.63
C THR A 74 15.84 -3.32 -2.77
N THR A 75 15.39 -4.57 -2.69
CA THR A 75 14.48 -5.21 -3.66
C THR A 75 13.37 -5.96 -2.94
N LEU A 76 12.26 -6.20 -3.65
CA LEU A 76 11.17 -7.02 -3.11
C LEU A 76 11.61 -8.46 -2.85
N SER A 77 12.39 -9.06 -3.76
CA SER A 77 12.90 -10.42 -3.58
C SER A 77 13.76 -10.54 -2.31
N GLU A 78 14.58 -9.53 -2.03
CA GLU A 78 15.33 -9.43 -0.78
C GLU A 78 14.39 -9.30 0.42
N ALA A 79 13.36 -8.45 0.34
CA ALA A 79 12.35 -8.31 1.39
C ALA A 79 11.62 -9.63 1.68
N VAL A 80 11.21 -10.38 0.65
CA VAL A 80 10.54 -11.69 0.78
C VAL A 80 11.47 -12.73 1.40
N THR A 81 12.75 -12.73 1.02
CA THR A 81 13.75 -13.62 1.61
C THR A 81 13.97 -13.30 3.09
N MET A 82 14.09 -12.01 3.43
CA MET A 82 14.19 -11.54 4.82
C MET A 82 12.95 -11.91 5.63
N MET A 83 11.75 -11.74 5.07
CA MET A 83 10.48 -12.13 5.68
C MET A 83 10.44 -13.62 6.00
N THR A 84 10.88 -14.46 5.07
CA THR A 84 10.90 -15.92 5.25
C THR A 84 11.79 -16.30 6.43
N ARG A 85 13.04 -15.81 6.45
CA ARG A 85 13.98 -16.06 7.55
C ARG A 85 13.46 -15.55 8.89
N PHE A 86 12.92 -14.34 8.90
CA PHE A 86 12.38 -13.74 10.11
C PHE A 86 11.16 -14.49 10.64
N SER A 87 10.26 -14.94 9.76
CA SER A 87 9.07 -15.72 10.16
C SER A 87 9.43 -17.05 10.82
N ILE A 88 10.49 -17.72 10.33
CA ILE A 88 11.03 -18.94 10.93
C ILE A 88 11.56 -18.63 12.33
N ALA A 89 12.44 -17.64 12.46
CA ALA A 89 13.03 -17.27 13.74
C ALA A 89 11.99 -16.80 14.78
N ALA A 90 11.00 -16.00 14.37
CA ALA A 90 9.92 -15.56 15.25
C ALA A 90 9.05 -16.74 15.72
N ARG A 91 8.78 -17.70 14.82
CA ARG A 91 8.01 -18.91 15.14
C ARG A 91 8.77 -19.82 16.11
N GLU A 92 10.06 -20.03 15.89
CA GLU A 92 10.92 -20.82 16.80
C GLU A 92 10.92 -20.24 18.22
N ARG A 93 11.10 -18.92 18.34
CA ARG A 93 11.06 -18.22 19.64
C ARG A 93 9.70 -18.30 20.32
N TYR A 94 8.61 -18.20 19.56
CA TYR A 94 7.26 -18.39 20.08
C TYR A 94 7.07 -19.79 20.67
N TYR A 95 7.49 -20.85 19.97
CA TYR A 95 7.41 -22.22 20.48
C TYR A 95 8.36 -22.47 21.66
N ALA A 96 9.45 -21.73 21.77
CA ALA A 96 10.34 -21.72 22.93
C ALA A 96 9.80 -20.88 24.11
N ALA A 97 8.60 -20.32 24.01
CA ALA A 97 7.99 -19.43 24.99
C ALA A 97 8.82 -18.16 25.31
N ASP A 98 9.63 -17.69 24.34
CA ASP A 98 10.44 -16.48 24.43
C ASP A 98 10.09 -15.47 23.30
N PRO A 99 8.85 -14.96 23.24
CA PRO A 99 8.48 -13.98 22.23
C PRO A 99 9.17 -12.63 22.49
N CYS A 100 9.65 -11.98 21.43
CA CYS A 100 10.29 -10.67 21.53
C CYS A 100 9.40 -9.56 21.00
N LEU A 101 9.17 -8.52 21.80
CA LEU A 101 8.33 -7.37 21.44
C LEU A 101 8.87 -6.61 20.22
N ASP A 102 10.19 -6.51 20.04
CA ASP A 102 10.80 -5.87 18.87
C ASP A 102 10.44 -6.62 17.56
N GLN A 103 10.20 -7.93 17.63
CA GLN A 103 9.75 -8.70 16.49
C GLN A 103 8.31 -8.38 16.07
N LEU A 104 7.46 -7.90 16.99
CA LEU A 104 6.06 -7.62 16.68
C LEU A 104 5.91 -6.50 15.63
N PHE A 105 6.73 -5.45 15.73
CA PHE A 105 6.72 -4.37 14.75
C PHE A 105 7.10 -4.91 13.37
N THR A 106 8.23 -5.60 13.29
CA THR A 106 8.72 -6.18 12.03
C THR A 106 7.75 -7.21 11.45
N LEU A 107 7.15 -8.08 12.27
CA LEU A 107 6.11 -9.03 11.85
C LEU A 107 4.91 -8.33 11.24
N SER A 108 4.45 -7.26 11.87
CA SER A 108 3.25 -6.54 11.43
C SER A 108 3.47 -5.86 10.08
N LYS A 109 4.63 -5.22 9.84
CA LYS A 109 4.99 -4.67 8.52
C LYS A 109 5.03 -5.76 7.45
N PHE A 110 5.60 -6.91 7.79
CA PHE A 110 5.68 -8.06 6.91
C PHE A 110 4.31 -8.67 6.60
N ASN A 111 3.40 -8.73 7.56
CA ASN A 111 2.04 -9.20 7.32
C ASN A 111 1.30 -8.32 6.32
N VAL A 112 1.48 -7.00 6.41
CA VAL A 112 0.88 -6.07 5.42
C VAL A 112 1.51 -6.26 4.04
N LEU A 113 2.85 -6.32 3.93
CA LEU A 113 3.50 -6.58 2.64
C LEU A 113 3.01 -7.88 2.00
N ARG A 114 2.94 -8.96 2.80
CA ARG A 114 2.45 -10.26 2.36
C ARG A 114 1.00 -10.16 1.88
N ALA A 115 0.15 -9.45 2.63
CA ALA A 115 -1.24 -9.24 2.26
C ALA A 115 -1.41 -8.60 0.89
N PHE A 116 -0.59 -7.58 0.57
CA PHE A 116 -0.59 -6.97 -0.76
C PHE A 116 -0.11 -7.95 -1.83
N VAL A 117 0.96 -8.70 -1.59
CA VAL A 117 1.48 -9.70 -2.55
C VAL A 117 0.43 -10.78 -2.86
N ASP A 118 -0.21 -11.32 -1.81
CA ASP A 118 -1.23 -12.37 -1.94
C ASP A 118 -2.49 -11.85 -2.68
N ASN A 119 -2.97 -10.66 -2.32
CA ASN A 119 -4.11 -10.05 -3.00
C ASN A 119 -3.78 -9.69 -4.46
N MET A 120 -2.56 -9.24 -4.77
CA MET A 120 -2.12 -9.03 -6.16
C MET A 120 -2.13 -10.35 -6.94
N ALA A 121 -1.57 -11.43 -6.36
CA ALA A 121 -1.58 -12.74 -7.00
C ALA A 121 -3.01 -13.22 -7.27
N ALA A 122 -3.93 -13.04 -6.32
CA ALA A 122 -5.35 -13.36 -6.49
C ALA A 122 -6.04 -12.57 -7.62
N LEU A 123 -5.55 -11.36 -7.92
CA LEU A 123 -6.00 -10.50 -9.01
C LEU A 123 -5.28 -10.77 -10.34
N GLY A 124 -4.32 -11.70 -10.37
CA GLY A 124 -3.46 -11.93 -11.53
C GLY A 124 -2.52 -10.76 -11.82
N LEU A 125 -2.09 -10.06 -10.77
CA LEU A 125 -1.12 -8.97 -10.80
C LEU A 125 0.20 -9.44 -10.18
N SER A 126 1.31 -8.79 -10.53
CA SER A 126 2.61 -9.03 -9.93
C SER A 126 3.23 -7.71 -9.48
N ILE A 127 3.57 -7.65 -8.20
CA ILE A 127 4.24 -6.51 -7.58
C ILE A 127 5.65 -6.25 -8.17
N GLU A 128 6.30 -7.28 -8.71
CA GLU A 128 7.64 -7.14 -9.31
C GLU A 128 7.61 -6.49 -10.70
N THR A 129 6.54 -6.73 -11.45
CA THR A 129 6.39 -6.22 -12.82
C THR A 129 5.59 -4.94 -12.90
N MET A 130 4.99 -4.51 -11.79
CA MET A 130 4.15 -3.32 -11.71
C MET A 130 5.01 -2.05 -11.73
N GLY A 131 4.85 -1.24 -12.77
CA GLY A 131 5.48 0.07 -12.91
C GLY A 131 4.73 1.17 -12.18
N GLU A 132 5.41 2.27 -11.85
CA GLU A 132 4.85 3.42 -11.11
C GLU A 132 3.67 4.13 -11.80
N ASP A 133 3.56 3.99 -13.12
CA ASP A 133 2.55 4.64 -13.95
C ASP A 133 1.59 3.62 -14.60
N ASP A 134 1.59 2.38 -14.12
CA ASP A 134 0.71 1.34 -14.66
C ASP A 134 -0.76 1.67 -14.39
N ILE A 135 -1.60 1.27 -15.34
CA ILE A 135 -3.05 1.43 -15.26
C ILE A 135 -3.66 0.08 -14.93
N SER A 136 -4.55 0.06 -13.93
CA SER A 136 -5.26 -1.14 -13.50
C SER A 136 -5.96 -1.77 -14.70
N PRO A 137 -5.77 -3.08 -14.94
CA PRO A 137 -6.42 -3.75 -16.05
C PRO A 137 -7.94 -3.69 -15.92
N PHE A 138 -8.49 -3.56 -14.71
CA PHE A 138 -9.92 -3.49 -14.46
C PHE A 138 -10.59 -2.21 -14.95
N SER A 139 -9.81 -1.14 -15.16
CA SER A 139 -10.27 0.13 -15.74
C SER A 139 -10.15 0.18 -17.27
N THR A 140 -9.62 -0.87 -17.89
CA THR A 140 -9.41 -0.97 -19.34
C THR A 140 -10.40 -1.95 -19.98
N ASP A 141 -10.72 -1.73 -21.26
CA ASP A 141 -11.67 -2.57 -22.02
C ASP A 141 -11.21 -4.04 -22.15
N ALA A 142 -9.92 -4.30 -21.95
CA ALA A 142 -9.32 -5.64 -21.89
C ALA A 142 -9.74 -6.45 -20.65
N SER A 143 -10.44 -5.86 -19.68
CA SER A 143 -10.93 -6.55 -18.47
C SER A 143 -12.10 -7.50 -18.69
N ARG A 144 -12.85 -7.35 -19.80
CA ARG A 144 -14.11 -8.07 -20.03
C ARG A 144 -13.97 -9.59 -20.18
N ASN A 145 -12.74 -10.10 -20.33
CA ASN A 145 -12.43 -11.52 -20.54
C ASN A 145 -11.62 -12.18 -19.40
N ARG A 146 -11.40 -11.50 -18.27
CA ARG A 146 -10.74 -12.16 -17.13
C ARG A 146 -11.76 -13.04 -16.42
N ASN A 147 -11.49 -14.35 -16.35
CA ASN A 147 -12.32 -15.34 -15.66
C ASN A 147 -12.62 -14.87 -14.23
N SER A 148 -13.83 -14.35 -14.02
CA SER A 148 -14.33 -13.88 -12.72
C SER A 148 -14.41 -14.99 -11.67
N ALA A 149 -14.33 -16.26 -12.08
CA ALA A 149 -14.53 -17.42 -11.22
C ALA A 149 -13.44 -17.66 -10.15
N ILE A 150 -12.30 -16.93 -10.18
CA ILE A 150 -11.15 -17.19 -9.29
C ILE A 150 -10.89 -16.01 -8.32
N VAL A 151 -11.48 -14.84 -8.54
CA VAL A 151 -11.22 -13.66 -7.71
C VAL A 151 -12.10 -13.70 -6.45
N PRO A 152 -11.54 -13.53 -5.24
CA PRO A 152 -12.32 -13.41 -4.01
C PRO A 152 -13.36 -12.29 -4.08
N ALA A 153 -14.54 -12.51 -3.50
CA ALA A 153 -15.68 -11.60 -3.64
C ALA A 153 -15.37 -10.14 -3.23
N SER A 154 -14.60 -9.98 -2.17
CA SER A 154 -14.11 -8.72 -1.61
C SER A 154 -13.14 -7.94 -2.51
N LEU A 155 -12.51 -8.63 -3.47
CA LEU A 155 -11.53 -8.09 -4.41
C LEU A 155 -12.12 -7.88 -5.81
N PHE A 156 -13.40 -8.20 -6.04
CA PHE A 156 -14.02 -7.90 -7.33
C PHE A 156 -13.91 -6.39 -7.63
N PRO A 157 -13.63 -6.01 -8.88
CA PRO A 157 -13.61 -4.62 -9.29
C PRO A 157 -14.96 -3.96 -9.06
N THR A 158 -14.95 -2.75 -8.49
CA THR A 158 -16.17 -1.95 -8.36
C THR A 158 -16.50 -1.23 -9.66
N THR A 159 -17.73 -0.73 -9.79
CA THR A 159 -18.12 0.13 -10.93
C THR A 159 -17.21 1.34 -11.05
N THR A 160 -16.82 1.96 -9.93
CA THR A 160 -15.90 3.10 -9.91
C THR A 160 -14.57 2.71 -10.53
N GLN A 161 -13.97 1.60 -10.08
CA GLN A 161 -12.71 1.10 -10.60
C GLN A 161 -12.78 0.72 -12.08
N SER A 162 -13.90 0.18 -12.54
CA SER A 162 -14.11 -0.13 -13.96
C SER A 162 -14.25 1.11 -14.84
N SER A 163 -14.77 2.21 -14.29
CA SER A 163 -15.00 3.45 -15.04
C SER A 163 -13.85 4.47 -14.96
N THR A 164 -12.91 4.31 -14.03
CA THR A 164 -11.91 5.32 -13.70
C THR A 164 -10.51 4.73 -13.79
N PRO A 165 -9.62 5.25 -14.67
CA PRO A 165 -8.22 4.86 -14.70
C PRO A 165 -7.53 5.12 -13.35
N HIS A 166 -6.85 4.12 -12.82
CA HIS A 166 -6.17 4.18 -11.53
C HIS A 166 -5.00 3.18 -11.49
N HIS A 167 -4.12 3.28 -10.49
CA HIS A 167 -2.98 2.37 -10.37
C HIS A 167 -3.39 1.00 -9.78
N PRO A 168 -2.89 -0.14 -10.31
CA PRO A 168 -3.31 -1.49 -9.88
C PRO A 168 -3.13 -1.78 -8.37
N TRP A 169 -2.15 -1.17 -7.71
CA TRP A 169 -1.93 -1.32 -6.27
C TRP A 169 -3.18 -1.01 -5.42
N LEU A 170 -4.06 -0.11 -5.87
CA LEU A 170 -5.30 0.22 -5.19
C LEU A 170 -6.32 -0.92 -5.23
N ASP A 171 -6.21 -1.85 -6.18
CA ASP A 171 -7.11 -3.01 -6.27
C ASP A 171 -6.92 -4.00 -5.13
N CYS A 172 -5.82 -3.91 -4.40
CA CYS A 172 -5.40 -4.91 -3.42
C CYS A 172 -6.12 -4.80 -2.07
N PHE A 173 -6.88 -3.73 -1.82
CA PHE A 173 -7.63 -3.59 -0.58
C PHE A 173 -8.94 -4.39 -0.66
N PRO A 174 -9.23 -5.30 0.29
CA PRO A 174 -10.44 -6.13 0.26
C PRO A 174 -11.71 -5.36 0.69
N ILE A 175 -11.69 -4.03 0.68
CA ILE A 175 -12.79 -3.18 1.14
C ILE A 175 -13.24 -2.32 -0.05
N PRO A 176 -14.33 -2.71 -0.76
CA PRO A 176 -14.74 -2.06 -1.99
C PRO A 176 -14.93 -0.54 -1.88
N ARG A 177 -15.56 -0.07 -0.79
CA ARG A 177 -15.77 1.37 -0.57
C ARG A 177 -14.47 2.13 -0.33
N MET A 178 -13.51 1.54 0.37
CA MET A 178 -12.18 2.11 0.56
C MET A 178 -11.45 2.30 -0.78
N ARG A 179 -11.53 1.30 -1.66
CA ARG A 179 -11.00 1.40 -3.03
C ARG A 179 -11.67 2.51 -3.83
N ASP A 180 -13.00 2.61 -3.78
CA ASP A 180 -13.73 3.70 -4.43
C ASP A 180 -13.25 5.08 -3.96
N ASN A 181 -13.05 5.26 -2.65
CA ASN A 181 -12.59 6.52 -2.07
C ASN A 181 -11.19 6.88 -2.60
N LEU A 182 -10.26 5.93 -2.62
CA LEU A 182 -8.90 6.11 -3.14
C LEU A 182 -8.89 6.42 -4.64
N VAL A 183 -9.69 5.69 -5.43
CA VAL A 183 -9.79 5.90 -6.88
C VAL A 183 -10.39 7.27 -7.21
N LYS A 184 -11.44 7.67 -6.49
CA LYS A 184 -12.06 9.00 -6.66
C LYS A 184 -11.13 10.14 -6.24
N ALA A 185 -10.31 9.91 -5.22
CA ALA A 185 -9.31 10.89 -4.79
C ALA A 185 -8.22 11.10 -5.85
N ALA A 186 -7.94 10.12 -6.72
CA ALA A 186 -6.98 10.25 -7.82
C ALA A 186 -5.64 10.89 -7.34
N GLU A 187 -5.17 11.97 -7.98
CA GLU A 187 -3.91 12.66 -7.61
C GLU A 187 -4.00 13.54 -6.35
N SER A 188 -5.16 13.64 -5.71
CA SER A 188 -5.37 14.57 -4.57
C SER A 188 -4.65 14.14 -3.28
N PHE A 189 -4.22 12.88 -3.16
CA PHE A 189 -3.47 12.37 -2.00
C PHE A 189 -2.05 11.93 -2.37
N ASN A 190 -1.14 11.86 -1.40
CA ASN A 190 0.20 11.35 -1.60
C ASN A 190 0.20 9.83 -1.35
N ASP A 191 0.34 9.06 -2.41
CA ASP A 191 0.37 7.59 -2.39
C ASP A 191 1.62 7.04 -1.69
N CYS A 192 2.79 7.66 -1.86
CA CYS A 192 4.00 7.32 -1.13
C CYS A 192 3.83 7.54 0.39
N GLU A 193 3.16 8.62 0.78
CA GLU A 193 2.89 8.93 2.19
C GLU A 193 1.89 7.95 2.79
N LEU A 194 0.80 7.63 2.07
CA LEU A 194 -0.17 6.62 2.48
C LEU A 194 0.51 5.24 2.64
N CYS A 195 1.34 4.84 1.67
CA CYS A 195 2.12 3.60 1.74
C CYS A 195 3.04 3.59 2.97
N THR A 196 3.73 4.70 3.24
CA THR A 196 4.59 4.84 4.41
C THR A 196 3.78 4.71 5.71
N ASP A 197 2.62 5.37 5.82
CA ASP A 197 1.83 5.30 7.06
C ASP A 197 1.19 3.92 7.27
N ILE A 198 0.83 3.21 6.19
CA ILE A 198 0.34 1.84 6.25
C ILE A 198 1.44 0.89 6.74
N MET A 199 2.66 1.00 6.20
CA MET A 199 3.73 0.01 6.34
C MET A 199 4.81 0.34 7.36
N ASP A 200 5.26 1.60 7.40
CA ASP A 200 6.38 2.06 8.21
C ASP A 200 6.16 3.50 8.71
N PRO A 201 5.13 3.73 9.52
CA PRO A 201 4.87 5.06 10.05
C PRO A 201 6.06 5.49 10.89
N THR A 202 6.60 6.66 10.53
CA THR A 202 7.78 7.28 11.14
C THR A 202 7.67 7.51 12.66
N ASN A 203 6.47 7.33 13.22
CA ASN A 203 6.15 7.50 14.63
C ASN A 203 6.08 6.18 15.42
N GLY A 204 6.35 5.02 14.81
CA GLY A 204 6.47 3.73 15.50
C GLY A 204 5.16 2.95 15.72
N ASP A 205 4.04 3.35 15.12
CA ASP A 205 2.75 2.67 15.27
C ASP A 205 2.09 2.43 13.91
N ILE A 206 1.98 1.15 13.52
CA ILE A 206 1.68 0.69 12.15
C ILE A 206 0.26 1.08 11.75
N GLY A 207 0.08 1.74 10.59
CA GLY A 207 -1.20 2.27 10.16
C GLY A 207 -2.28 1.19 9.96
N MET A 208 -1.87 0.02 9.45
CA MET A 208 -2.76 -1.12 9.27
C MET A 208 -2.12 -2.43 9.74
N MET A 209 -2.93 -3.34 10.25
CA MET A 209 -2.51 -4.70 10.62
C MET A 209 -3.35 -5.71 9.86
N VAL A 210 -2.72 -6.84 9.48
CA VAL A 210 -3.39 -7.97 8.83
C VAL A 210 -3.17 -9.22 9.68
N TRP A 211 -4.28 -9.82 10.12
CA TRP A 211 -4.31 -10.90 11.12
C TRP A 211 -4.50 -12.30 10.54
N GLY A 212 -4.83 -12.42 9.26
CA GLY A 212 -5.15 -13.68 8.59
C GLY A 212 -5.21 -13.51 7.08
N ASP A 213 -6.03 -14.31 6.41
CA ASP A 213 -6.20 -14.27 4.95
C ASP A 213 -6.53 -12.85 4.46
N PRO A 214 -5.74 -12.30 3.53
CA PRO A 214 -5.77 -10.87 3.21
C PRO A 214 -6.92 -10.45 2.30
N TRP A 215 -7.57 -11.39 1.62
CA TRP A 215 -8.80 -11.12 0.88
C TRP A 215 -10.02 -11.06 1.81
N LEU A 216 -9.92 -11.37 3.09
CA LEU A 216 -11.04 -11.29 4.02
C LEU A 216 -11.03 -9.95 4.77
N PRO A 217 -12.06 -9.08 4.61
CA PRO A 217 -12.09 -7.76 5.26
C PRO A 217 -11.94 -7.82 6.78
N GLN A 218 -12.47 -8.89 7.40
CA GLN A 218 -12.41 -9.09 8.84
C GLN A 218 -11.00 -9.26 9.41
N ASN A 219 -10.02 -9.57 8.57
CA ASN A 219 -8.63 -9.76 9.00
C ASN A 219 -7.84 -8.45 8.98
N TRP A 220 -8.43 -7.34 8.54
CA TRP A 220 -7.79 -6.04 8.50
C TRP A 220 -8.18 -5.19 9.71
N GLU A 221 -7.20 -4.54 10.31
CA GLU A 221 -7.37 -3.56 11.38
C GLU A 221 -6.65 -2.26 11.00
N VAL A 222 -7.28 -1.11 11.27
CA VAL A 222 -6.64 0.22 11.18
C VAL A 222 -6.24 0.71 12.56
N SER A 223 -5.10 1.39 12.66
CA SER A 223 -4.67 2.04 13.90
C SER A 223 -5.40 3.36 14.15
N GLU A 224 -5.29 3.87 15.37
CA GLU A 224 -5.87 5.17 15.74
C GLU A 224 -5.21 6.31 14.94
N LEU A 225 -3.89 6.24 14.69
CA LEU A 225 -3.19 7.20 13.85
C LEU A 225 -3.68 7.17 12.40
N PHE A 226 -3.95 5.98 11.86
CA PHE A 226 -4.50 5.86 10.51
C PHE A 226 -5.89 6.51 10.43
N VAL A 227 -6.75 6.29 11.42
CA VAL A 227 -8.06 6.95 11.49
C VAL A 227 -7.91 8.48 11.58
N GLN A 228 -7.00 8.99 12.40
CA GLN A 228 -6.79 10.43 12.57
C GLN A 228 -6.37 11.12 11.25
N LYS A 229 -5.51 10.48 10.46
CA LYS A 229 -4.93 11.09 9.25
C LYS A 229 -5.66 10.73 7.95
N TRP A 230 -6.11 9.48 7.84
CA TRP A 230 -6.64 8.88 6.61
C TRP A 230 -8.11 8.48 6.74
N SER A 231 -8.87 9.07 7.67
CA SER A 231 -10.28 8.76 7.88
C SER A 231 -11.15 8.88 6.62
N TRP A 232 -10.85 9.81 5.71
CA TRP A 232 -11.53 9.92 4.42
C TRP A 232 -11.38 8.67 3.55
N VAL A 233 -10.25 7.94 3.66
CA VAL A 233 -10.00 6.69 2.91
C VAL A 233 -11.03 5.63 3.31
N ILE A 234 -11.41 5.59 4.59
CA ILE A 234 -12.33 4.61 5.17
C ILE A 234 -13.74 5.17 5.42
N GLN A 235 -14.04 6.34 4.85
CA GLN A 235 -15.37 6.95 4.96
C GLN A 235 -16.42 6.02 4.34
N GLY A 236 -17.49 5.76 5.09
CA GLY A 236 -18.56 4.85 4.66
C GLY A 236 -18.22 3.36 4.72
N CYS A 237 -17.15 2.97 5.43
CA CYS A 237 -16.74 1.58 5.67
C CYS A 237 -16.96 1.16 7.14
N PRO A 238 -18.21 1.07 7.65
CA PRO A 238 -18.45 0.72 9.07
C PRO A 238 -17.83 -0.63 9.48
N GLU A 239 -17.72 -1.56 8.54
CA GLU A 239 -17.09 -2.88 8.72
C GLU A 239 -15.65 -2.79 9.21
N ILE A 240 -14.87 -1.81 8.73
CA ILE A 240 -13.46 -1.69 9.13
C ILE A 240 -13.34 -1.34 10.61
N PHE A 241 -14.27 -0.53 11.14
CA PHE A 241 -14.32 -0.19 12.56
C PHE A 241 -14.78 -1.37 13.41
N ILE A 242 -15.74 -2.17 12.92
CA ILE A 242 -16.20 -3.39 13.59
C ILE A 242 -15.03 -4.38 13.73
N HIS A 243 -14.32 -4.65 12.63
CA HIS A 243 -13.21 -5.59 12.60
C HIS A 243 -12.00 -5.09 13.39
N SER A 244 -11.66 -3.80 13.25
CA SER A 244 -10.59 -3.20 14.06
C SER A 244 -10.89 -3.31 15.55
N ASN A 245 -12.13 -3.01 15.97
CA ASN A 245 -12.52 -3.11 17.37
C ASN A 245 -12.55 -4.55 17.90
N TYR A 246 -12.84 -5.54 17.05
CA TYR A 246 -12.72 -6.96 17.38
C TYR A 246 -11.28 -7.33 17.75
N TRP A 247 -10.30 -7.01 16.90
CA TRP A 247 -8.89 -7.32 17.14
C TRP A 247 -8.27 -6.51 18.28
N ARG A 248 -8.69 -5.26 18.45
CA ARG A 248 -8.31 -4.41 19.58
C ARG A 248 -8.81 -4.98 20.91
N ALA A 249 -10.07 -5.41 20.98
CA ALA A 249 -10.64 -6.01 22.20
C ALA A 249 -9.91 -7.28 22.63
N ARG A 250 -9.47 -8.13 21.69
CA ARG A 250 -8.67 -9.33 21.99
C ARG A 250 -7.31 -9.02 22.63
N ARG A 251 -6.81 -7.79 22.44
CA ARG A 251 -5.57 -7.29 23.05
C ARG A 251 -5.82 -6.33 24.22
N GLY A 252 -7.07 -6.20 24.68
CA GLY A 252 -7.44 -5.30 25.79
C GLY A 252 -7.36 -3.81 25.44
N LEU A 253 -7.33 -3.45 24.16
CA LEU A 253 -7.26 -2.06 23.69
C LEU A 253 -8.65 -1.41 23.65
N LYS A 254 -8.70 -0.09 23.88
CA LYS A 254 -9.94 0.70 23.76
C LYS A 254 -10.46 0.70 22.32
N LYS A 255 -11.78 0.76 22.16
CA LYS A 255 -12.43 0.90 20.85
C LYS A 255 -11.98 2.20 20.16
N LEU A 256 -11.74 2.12 18.86
CA LEU A 256 -11.58 3.28 18.00
C LEU A 256 -12.84 4.14 18.08
N GLN A 257 -12.65 5.44 18.26
CA GLN A 257 -13.74 6.40 18.20
C GLN A 257 -13.92 6.78 16.74
N VAL A 258 -15.16 6.68 16.24
CA VAL A 258 -15.52 7.31 14.99
C VAL A 258 -15.71 8.78 15.34
N SER A 259 -14.75 9.63 15.00
CA SER A 259 -15.00 11.07 15.00
C SER A 259 -16.23 11.27 14.10
N SER A 260 -17.33 11.78 14.65
CA SER A 260 -18.49 12.14 13.85
C SER A 260 -18.03 13.17 12.82
N MET A 261 -17.85 12.71 11.57
CA MET A 261 -17.66 13.57 10.41
C MET A 261 -19.01 14.10 9.93
#